data_AF-A0A7I9VJG3-F1
#
_entry.id   AF-A0A7I9VJG3-F1
#
_cell.length_a   1.000
_cell.length_b   1.000
_cell.length_c   1.000
_cell.angle_alpha   90.00
_cell.angle_beta   90.00
_cell.angle_gamma   90.00
#
_symmetry.space_group_name_H-M   'P 1'
#
loop_
_entity.id
_entity.type
_entity.pdbx_description
1 polymer ?
#
loop_
_entity_poly.entity_id
_entity_poly.type
_entity_poly.pdbx_seq_one_letter_code
_entity_poly.pdbx_strand_id
1 'polypeptide(L)' 'MERVLIAVAAALAIGISALATAWVQSRIGAAGSGALAEKPELRGAIIVMLAIPETLVILGFVVAVLILLGKA' A
#
# COMPACT_ATOMS: atom_id res chain seq x y z
N MET A 1 1.67 -9.62 28.57
CA MET A 1 0.63 -9.90 27.56
C MET A 1 0.34 -8.68 26.70
N GLU A 2 0.11 -7.52 27.32
CA GLU A 2 -0.26 -6.26 26.64
C GLU A 2 0.70 -5.82 25.52
N ARG A 3 2.03 -5.85 25.76
CA ARG A 3 3.03 -5.50 24.71
C ARG A 3 2.96 -6.41 23.48
N VAL A 4 2.64 -7.69 23.67
CA VAL A 4 2.51 -8.65 22.56
C VAL A 4 1.28 -8.30 21.72
N LEU A 5 0.17 -7.97 22.37
CA LEU A 5 -1.06 -7.55 21.67
C LEU A 5 -0.84 -6.26 20.87
N ILE A 6 -0.16 -5.26 21.45
CA ILE A 6 0.20 -4.01 20.76
C ILE A 6 1.06 -4.29 19.52
N ALA A 7 2.08 -5.13 19.66
CA ALA A 7 2.96 -5.50 18.54
C ALA A 7 2.21 -6.24 17.43
N VAL A 8 1.32 -7.17 17.79
CA VAL A 8 0.48 -7.90 16.82
C VAL A 8 -0.50 -6.96 16.13
N ALA A 9 -1.15 -6.05 16.85
CA ALA A 9 -2.06 -5.07 16.26
C ALA A 9 -1.33 -4.15 15.27
N ALA A 10 -0.14 -3.64 15.62
CA ALA A 10 0.67 -2.84 14.72
C ALA A 10 1.10 -3.63 13.48
N ALA A 11 1.54 -4.88 13.65
CA ALA A 11 1.92 -5.76 12.55
C ALA A 11 0.76 -6.06 11.59
N LEU A 12 -0.45 -6.27 12.12
CA LEU A 12 -1.64 -6.48 11.30
C LEU A 12 -2.04 -5.21 10.54
N ALA A 13 -1.96 -4.04 11.18
CA ALA A 13 -2.30 -2.77 10.55
C ALA A 13 -1.46 -2.48 9.28
N ILE A 14 -0.14 -2.66 9.35
CA ILE A 14 0.75 -2.51 8.18
C ILE A 14 0.71 -3.73 7.26
N GLY A 15 0.62 -4.94 7.81
CA GLY A 15 0.66 -6.17 7.02
C GLY A 15 -0.52 -6.28 6.06
N ILE A 16 -1.74 -6.01 6.55
CA ILE A 16 -2.95 -6.08 5.72
C ILE A 16 -2.96 -4.95 4.68
N SER A 17 -2.57 -3.73 5.04
CA SER A 17 -2.53 -2.61 4.09
C SER A 17 -1.48 -2.82 3.00
N ALA A 18 -0.31 -3.37 3.34
CA ALA A 18 0.75 -3.70 2.40
C ALA A 18 0.30 -4.80 1.42
N LEU A 19 -0.34 -5.86 1.91
CA LEU A 19 -0.87 -6.93 1.05
C LEU A 19 -1.97 -6.41 0.10
N ALA A 20 -2.89 -5.57 0.58
CA ALA A 20 -3.91 -4.96 -0.25
C ALA A 20 -3.30 -4.05 -1.33
N THR A 21 -2.30 -3.24 -0.95
CA THR A 21 -1.59 -2.34 -1.87
C THR A 21 -0.87 -3.13 -2.96
N ALA A 22 -0.10 -4.15 -2.57
CA ALA A 22 0.61 -5.02 -3.50
C ALA A 22 -0.34 -5.72 -4.48
N TRP A 23 -1.50 -6.18 -4.01
CA TRP A 23 -2.50 -6.79 -4.88
C TRP A 23 -3.01 -5.82 -5.95
N VAL A 24 -3.38 -4.59 -5.57
CA VAL A 24 -3.87 -3.60 -6.54
C VAL A 24 -2.76 -3.17 -7.50
N GLN A 25 -1.56 -2.89 -6.99
CA GLN A 25 -0.43 -2.45 -7.83
C GLN A 25 0.04 -3.53 -8.80
N SER A 26 0.03 -4.81 -8.43
CA SER A 26 0.37 -5.90 -9.37
C SER A 26 -0.54 -5.93 -10.60
N ARG A 27 -1.84 -5.62 -10.40
CA ARG A 27 -2.83 -5.56 -11.50
C ARG A 27 -2.63 -4.31 -12.35
N ILE A 28 -2.41 -3.16 -11.72
CA ILE A 28 -2.13 -1.90 -12.43
C ILE A 28 -0.83 -2.01 -13.23
N GLY A 29 0.22 -2.58 -12.64
CA GLY A 29 1.51 -2.78 -13.30
C GLY A 29 1.40 -3.66 -14.54
N ALA A 30 0.73 -4.81 -14.43
CA ALA A 30 0.54 -5.73 -15.56
C ALA A 30 -0.30 -5.10 -16.69
N ALA A 31 -1.41 -4.44 -16.36
CA ALA A 31 -2.23 -3.74 -17.35
C ALA A 31 -1.49 -2.53 -17.96
N GLY A 32 -0.77 -1.80 -17.12
CA GLY A 32 0.00 -0.61 -17.50
C GLY A 32 1.15 -0.93 -18.44
N SER A 33 1.88 -2.04 -18.23
CA SER A 33 2.95 -2.45 -19.14
C SER A 33 2.43 -2.78 -20.53
N GLY A 34 1.25 -3.42 -20.64
CA GLY A 34 0.61 -3.67 -21.93
C GLY A 34 0.17 -2.39 -22.62
N ALA A 35 -0.50 -1.50 -21.89
CA ALA A 35 -0.93 -0.20 -22.41
C ALA A 35 0.24 0.68 -22.86
N LEU A 36 1.37 0.64 -22.14
CA LEU A 36 2.58 1.37 -22.50
C LEU A 36 3.26 0.87 -23.77
N ALA A 37 3.13 -0.41 -24.10
CA ALA A 37 3.69 -0.97 -25.32
C ALA A 37 3.01 -0.39 -26.57
N GLU A 38 1.71 -0.07 -26.48
CA GLU A 38 0.95 0.53 -27.59
C GLU A 38 0.93 2.06 -27.55
N LYS A 39 0.84 2.65 -26.35
CA LYS A 39 0.65 4.09 -26.13
C LYS A 39 1.61 4.63 -25.06
N PRO A 40 2.88 4.91 -25.44
CA PRO A 40 3.91 5.40 -24.51
C PRO A 40 3.53 6.70 -23.78
N GLU A 41 2.67 7.52 -24.37
CA GLU A 41 2.14 8.76 -23.79
C GLU A 41 1.32 8.53 -22.51
N LEU A 42 0.81 7.30 -22.28
CA LEU A 42 0.05 6.95 -21.08
C LEU A 42 0.92 6.79 -19.82
N ARG A 43 2.26 6.88 -19.93
CA ARG A 43 3.19 6.69 -18.81
C ARG A 43 2.86 7.52 -17.58
N GLY A 44 2.55 8.80 -17.76
CA GLY A 44 2.18 9.68 -16.66
C GLY A 44 0.92 9.21 -15.94
N ALA A 45 -0.13 8.85 -16.70
CA ALA A 45 -1.38 8.37 -16.15
C ALA A 45 -1.21 7.05 -15.38
N ILE A 46 -0.40 6.12 -15.90
CA ILE A 46 -0.14 4.83 -15.26
C ILE A 46 0.64 5.00 -13.95
N ILE A 47 1.62 5.91 -13.91
CA ILE A 47 2.34 6.22 -12.67
C ILE A 47 1.40 6.78 -11.61
N VAL A 48 0.50 7.70 -11.99
CA VAL A 48 -0.53 8.23 -11.08
C VAL A 48 -1.44 7.11 -10.58
N MET A 49 -1.87 6.22 -11.48
CA MET A 49 -2.71 5.08 -11.11
C MET A 49 -2.00 4.16 -10.10
N LEU A 50 -0.70 3.92 -10.27
CA LEU A 50 0.13 3.11 -9.36
C LEU A 50 0.32 3.79 -7.99
N ALA A 51 0.38 5.11 -7.94
CA ALA A 51 0.55 5.90 -6.73
C ALA A 51 -0.71 5.94 -5.85
N ILE A 52 -1.91 5.80 -6.43
CA ILE A 52 -3.17 5.82 -5.66
C ILE A 52 -3.18 4.70 -4.59
N PRO A 53 -2.94 3.41 -4.93
CA PRO A 53 -2.85 2.36 -3.92
C PRO A 53 -1.73 2.55 -2.91
N GLU A 54 -0.62 3.19 -3.27
CA GLU A 54 0.51 3.45 -2.35
C GLU A 54 0.06 4.25 -1.12
N THR A 55 -0.95 5.10 -1.27
CA THR A 55 -1.52 5.85 -0.13
C THR A 55 -2.10 4.93 0.94
N LEU A 56 -2.62 3.74 0.59
CA LEU A 56 -3.19 2.79 1.53
C LEU A 56 -2.12 2.18 2.44
N VAL A 57 -0.97 1.78 1.88
CA VAL A 57 0.14 1.24 2.69
C VAL A 57 0.74 2.32 3.59
N ILE A 58 0.87 3.55 3.09
CA ILE A 58 1.35 4.70 3.90
C ILE A 58 0.42 4.94 5.09
N LEU A 59 -0.90 4.93 4.88
CA LEU A 59 -1.88 5.09 5.97
C LEU A 59 -1.79 3.94 6.98
N GLY A 60 -1.69 2.68 6.52
CA GLY A 60 -1.51 1.54 7.43
C GLY A 60 -0.19 1.60 8.21
N PHE A 61 0.87 2.15 7.61
CA PHE A 61 2.14 2.39 8.29
C PHE A 61 2.00 3.45 9.38
N VAL A 62 1.35 4.59 9.07
CA VAL A 62 1.07 5.63 10.06
C VAL A 62 0.27 5.07 11.23
N VAL A 63 -0.78 4.30 10.97
CA VAL A 63 -1.59 3.65 12.02
C VAL A 63 -0.75 2.69 12.86
N ALA A 64 0.08 1.84 12.22
CA ALA A 64 0.98 0.94 12.95
C ALA A 64 1.94 1.70 13.89
N VAL A 65 2.50 2.83 13.43
CA VAL A 65 3.34 3.71 14.26
C VAL A 65 2.54 4.32 15.42
N LEU A 66 1.32 4.81 15.17
CA LEU A 66 0.46 5.36 16.22
C LEU A 66 0.13 4.31 17.30
N ILE A 67 -0.12 3.06 16.90
CA ILE A 67 -0.35 1.93 17.83
C ILE A 67 0.89 1.72 18.70
N LEU A 68 2.08 1.67 18.09
CA LEU A 68 3.34 1.49 18.84
C LEU A 68 3.65 2.64 19.79
N LEU A 69 3.22 3.86 19.46
CA LEU A 69 3.38 5.05 20.30
C LEU A 69 2.29 5.18 21.39
N GLY A 70 1.28 4.30 21.40
CA GLY A 70 0.14 4.41 22.31
C GLY A 70 -0.75 5.62 22.03
N LYS A 71 -0.79 6.07 20.76
CA LYS A 71 -1.55 7.24 20.28
C LYS A 71 -2.61 6.87 19.23
N ALA A 72 -2.86 5.59 19.05
CA ALA A 72 -3.92 5.06 18.18
C ALA A 72 -5.25 4.96 18.92
#